data_AF-A0A2E8VPN8-F1
#
_entry.id   AF-A0A2E8VPN8-F1
#
_cell.length_a   1.000
_cell.length_b   1.000
_cell.length_c   1.000
_cell.angle_alpha   90.00
_cell.angle_beta   90.00
_cell.angle_gamma   90.00
#
_symmetry.space_group_name_H-M   'P 1'
#
loop_
_entity.id
_entity.type
_entity.pdbx_description
1 polymer ?
#
loop_
_entity_poly.entity_id
_entity_poly.type
_entity_poly.pdbx_seq_one_letter_code
_entity_poly.pdbx_strand_id
1 'polypeptide(L)'
;MLEAIRFPDDYDGIIAGAPAFQFMEMAPWMVAMDRAQSVHPLDRDALRVLDRNSLARCDALHGVEDGVVSDPQACTVERLQLNALLCGANGQSDCLTEGQIQTARAVYEPVRNAAGEVVSPPVPPGVKPAVTGRSGCCGMRPSAAGPSTG
;
A
#
# COMPACT_ATOMS: atom_id res chain seq x y z
N MET A 1 22.40 4.02 3.63
CA MET A 1 22.40 5.35 2.99
C MET A 1 23.12 6.40 3.83
N LEU A 2 23.01 6.39 5.17
CA LEU A 2 23.78 7.32 6.02
C LEU A 2 25.29 7.24 5.75
N GLU A 3 25.85 6.02 5.67
CA GLU A 3 27.26 5.79 5.33
C GLU A 3 27.66 6.48 4.03
N ALA A 4 26.92 6.26 2.94
CA ALA A 4 27.20 6.87 1.63
C ALA A 4 27.24 8.41 1.65
N ILE A 5 26.46 9.04 2.53
CA ILE A 5 26.31 10.51 2.58
C ILE A 5 27.29 11.14 3.58
N ARG A 6 27.52 10.47 4.72
CA ARG A 6 28.26 11.05 5.85
C ARG A 6 29.67 10.50 6.01
N PHE A 7 29.93 9.30 5.49
CA PHE A 7 31.19 8.57 5.57
C PHE A 7 31.52 7.91 4.22
N PRO A 8 31.75 8.72 3.16
CA PRO A 8 31.91 8.19 1.80
C PRO A 8 33.15 7.31 1.63
N ASP A 9 34.16 7.47 2.49
CA ASP A 9 35.43 6.72 2.41
C ASP A 9 35.40 5.38 3.17
N ASP A 10 34.31 5.07 3.89
CA ASP A 10 34.23 3.85 4.72
C ASP A 10 34.02 2.57 3.90
N TYR A 11 33.52 2.70 2.66
CA TYR A 11 33.21 1.56 1.79
C TYR A 11 33.52 1.86 0.32
N ASP A 12 34.19 0.93 -0.35
CA ASP A 12 34.40 0.97 -1.80
C ASP A 12 33.12 0.66 -2.61
N GLY A 13 32.07 0.15 -1.95
CA GLY A 13 30.79 -0.15 -2.58
C GLY A 13 29.67 -0.42 -1.58
N ILE A 14 28.45 0.06 -1.88
CA ILE A 14 27.27 -0.04 -1.02
C ILE A 14 26.09 -0.63 -1.81
N ILE A 15 25.53 -1.74 -1.32
CA ILE A 15 24.25 -2.29 -1.80
C ILE A 15 23.18 -1.97 -0.76
N ALA A 16 22.20 -1.13 -1.12
CA ALA A 16 21.12 -0.71 -0.23
C ALA A 16 19.75 -1.12 -0.79
N GLY A 17 19.18 -2.22 -0.28
CA GLY A 17 17.84 -2.68 -0.62
C GLY A 17 16.76 -1.98 0.22
N ALA A 18 15.69 -1.52 -0.42
CA ALA A 18 14.55 -0.83 0.20
C ALA A 18 14.94 0.17 1.33
N PRO A 19 15.81 1.16 1.06
CA PRO A 19 16.37 2.01 2.10
C PRO A 19 15.34 3.02 2.63
N ALA A 20 15.14 3.06 3.95
CA ALA A 20 14.26 4.03 4.61
C ALA A 20 14.93 5.40 4.88
N PHE A 21 15.76 5.90 3.96
CA PHE A 21 16.58 7.11 4.20
C PHE A 21 15.75 8.41 4.21
N GLN A 22 14.61 8.45 3.53
CA GLN A 22 13.61 9.53 3.58
C GLN A 22 12.44 9.18 4.52
N PHE A 23 12.76 8.65 5.71
CA PHE A 23 11.72 8.20 6.66
C PHE A 23 10.70 9.28 6.99
N MET A 24 11.14 10.53 7.14
CA MET A 24 10.25 11.65 7.47
C MET A 24 9.26 11.99 6.34
N GLU A 25 9.63 11.73 5.08
CA GLU A 25 8.72 11.86 3.94
C GLU A 25 7.80 10.65 3.83
N MET A 26 8.20 9.46 4.30
CA MET A 26 7.36 8.25 4.29
C MET A 26 6.36 8.18 5.46
N ALA A 27 6.72 8.78 6.61
CA ALA A 27 5.95 8.69 7.85
C ALA A 27 4.49 9.19 7.74
N PRO A 28 4.18 10.30 7.05
CA PRO A 28 2.81 10.77 6.93
C PRO A 28 1.90 9.74 6.22
N TRP A 29 2.38 9.07 5.17
CA TRP A 29 1.63 8.01 4.51
C TRP A 29 1.39 6.82 5.42
N MET A 30 2.40 6.38 6.18
CA MET A 30 2.22 5.28 7.14
C MET A 30 1.14 5.60 8.19
N VAL A 31 1.11 6.82 8.71
CA VAL A 31 0.10 7.26 9.68
C VAL A 31 -1.28 7.38 9.05
N ALA A 32 -1.38 7.91 7.83
CA ALA A 32 -2.64 8.03 7.11
C ALA A 32 -3.25 6.66 6.81
N MET A 33 -2.42 5.73 6.35
CA MET A 33 -2.81 4.35 6.07
C MET A 33 -3.27 3.64 7.35
N ASP A 34 -2.50 3.73 8.44
CA ASP A 34 -2.84 3.09 9.72
C ASP A 34 -4.19 3.57 10.26
N ARG A 35 -4.44 4.88 10.18
CA ARG A 35 -5.74 5.46 10.55
C ARG A 35 -6.88 4.90 9.70
N ALA A 36 -6.73 4.87 8.38
CA ALA A 36 -7.77 4.34 7.49
C ALA A 36 -8.05 2.86 7.77
N GLN A 37 -7.00 2.07 7.96
CA GLN A 37 -7.08 0.64 8.29
C GLN A 37 -7.76 0.40 9.65
N SER A 38 -7.58 1.29 10.63
CA SER A 38 -8.23 1.18 11.94
C SER A 38 -9.75 1.39 11.89
N VAL A 39 -10.26 2.16 10.92
CA VAL A 39 -11.68 2.49 10.77
C VAL A 39 -12.36 1.49 9.83
N HIS A 40 -11.77 1.26 8.66
CA HIS A 40 -12.30 0.37 7.63
C HIS A 40 -11.19 -0.55 7.12
N PRO A 41 -10.92 -1.66 7.83
CA PRO A 41 -9.79 -2.51 7.48
C PRO A 41 -9.97 -3.18 6.12
N LEU A 42 -8.91 -3.13 5.31
CA LEU A 42 -8.72 -4.07 4.21
C LEU A 42 -8.37 -5.43 4.79
N ASP A 43 -9.35 -6.33 4.81
CA ASP A 43 -9.14 -7.73 5.19
C ASP A 43 -8.46 -8.52 4.07
N ARG A 44 -8.24 -9.82 4.29
CA ARG A 44 -7.56 -10.67 3.31
C ARG A 44 -8.31 -10.78 1.99
N ASP A 45 -9.63 -10.72 1.99
CA ASP A 45 -10.42 -10.86 0.78
C ASP A 45 -10.42 -9.55 -0.01
N ALA A 46 -10.56 -8.41 0.66
CA ALA A 46 -10.39 -7.09 0.07
C ALA A 46 -9.00 -6.93 -0.58
N LEU A 47 -7.94 -7.39 0.11
CA LEU A 47 -6.59 -7.37 -0.44
C LEU A 47 -6.44 -8.24 -1.69
N ARG A 48 -7.09 -9.40 -1.75
CA ARG A 48 -7.11 -10.25 -2.97
C ARG A 48 -7.87 -9.58 -4.12
N VAL A 49 -8.97 -8.90 -3.82
CA VAL A 49 -9.73 -8.12 -4.82
C VAL A 49 -8.85 -7.02 -5.41
N LEU A 50 -8.13 -6.28 -4.56
CA LEU A 50 -7.21 -5.22 -4.99
C LEU A 50 -6.01 -5.76 -5.80
N ASP A 51 -5.42 -6.91 -5.41
CA ASP A 51 -4.32 -7.55 -6.15
C ASP A 51 -4.76 -7.95 -7.55
N ARG A 52 -5.89 -8.66 -7.67
CA ARG A 52 -6.45 -9.04 -8.98
C ARG A 52 -6.82 -7.84 -9.83
N ASN A 53 -7.40 -6.80 -9.23
CA ASN A 53 -7.71 -5.57 -9.95
C ASN A 53 -6.43 -4.87 -10.44
N SER A 54 -5.37 -4.84 -9.64
CA SER A 54 -4.09 -4.26 -10.04
C SER A 54 -3.52 -4.98 -11.27
N LEU A 55 -3.52 -6.31 -11.28
CA LEU A 55 -3.10 -7.09 -12.44
C LEU A 55 -3.98 -6.82 -13.66
N ALA A 56 -5.30 -6.91 -13.50
CA ALA A 56 -6.25 -6.72 -14.59
C ALA A 56 -6.17 -5.33 -15.25
N ARG A 57 -5.73 -4.30 -14.50
CA ARG A 57 -5.63 -2.93 -14.99
C ARG A 57 -4.25 -2.56 -15.50
N CYS A 58 -3.20 -3.23 -15.02
CA CYS A 58 -1.84 -2.73 -15.12
C CYS A 58 -0.75 -3.73 -15.51
N ASP A 59 -0.99 -5.04 -15.52
CA ASP A 59 -0.01 -6.06 -15.93
C ASP A 59 0.45 -5.81 -17.39
N ALA A 60 -0.49 -5.81 -18.33
CA ALA A 60 -0.20 -5.62 -19.76
C ALA A 60 0.27 -4.21 -20.17
N LEU A 61 0.48 -3.27 -19.23
CA LEU A 61 0.89 -1.89 -19.55
C LEU A 61 2.23 -1.80 -20.29
N HIS A 62 3.14 -2.73 -19.99
CA HIS A 62 4.44 -2.83 -20.65
C HIS A 62 4.44 -3.79 -21.85
N GLY A 63 3.25 -4.20 -22.33
CA GLY A 63 3.10 -5.05 -23.52
C GLY A 63 3.36 -6.54 -23.29
N VAL A 64 3.50 -6.98 -22.04
CA VAL A 64 3.60 -8.39 -21.65
C VAL A 64 2.61 -8.63 -20.51
N GLU A 65 1.87 -9.74 -20.57
CA GLU A 65 0.98 -10.18 -19.49
C GLU A 65 1.62 -11.39 -18.82
N ASP A 66 2.24 -11.18 -17.66
CA ASP A 66 3.00 -12.21 -16.94
C ASP A 66 2.60 -12.34 -15.46
N GLY A 67 1.53 -11.65 -15.05
CA GLY A 67 1.06 -11.62 -13.68
C GLY A 67 1.86 -10.68 -12.79
N VAL A 68 2.64 -9.75 -13.35
CA VAL A 68 3.45 -8.77 -12.63
C VAL A 68 3.18 -7.37 -13.15
N VAL A 69 2.91 -6.43 -12.23
CA VAL A 69 2.89 -5.01 -12.59
C VAL A 69 4.33 -4.51 -12.71
N SER A 70 4.96 -4.65 -13.89
CA SER A 70 6.38 -4.32 -14.06
C SER A 70 6.65 -2.81 -14.25
N ASP A 71 5.61 -2.02 -14.57
CA ASP A 71 5.65 -0.56 -14.50
C ASP A 71 4.58 -0.02 -13.53
N PRO A 72 4.88 -0.02 -12.22
CA PRO A 72 3.93 0.45 -11.21
C PRO A 72 3.65 1.96 -11.29
N GLN A 73 4.53 2.76 -11.92
CA GLN A 73 4.34 4.21 -12.04
C GLN A 73 3.31 4.55 -13.13
N ALA A 74 3.24 3.73 -14.19
CA ALA A 74 2.19 3.85 -15.21
C ALA A 74 0.79 3.40 -14.70
N CYS A 75 0.75 2.64 -13.61
CA CYS A 75 -0.49 2.20 -12.97
C CYS A 75 -1.02 3.26 -11.99
N THR A 76 -1.73 4.27 -12.50
CA THR A 76 -2.30 5.33 -11.66
C THR A 76 -3.53 4.88 -10.89
N VAL A 77 -3.91 5.63 -9.84
CA VAL A 77 -5.13 5.37 -9.04
C VAL A 77 -6.39 5.42 -9.89
N GLU A 78 -6.43 6.34 -10.86
CA GLU A 78 -7.53 6.46 -11.81
C GLU A 78 -7.67 5.18 -12.66
N ARG A 79 -6.52 4.58 -13.03
CA ARG A 79 -6.48 3.33 -13.80
C ARG A 79 -6.98 2.13 -13.00
N LEU A 80 -6.80 2.14 -11.67
CA LEU A 80 -7.37 1.12 -10.78
C LEU A 80 -8.89 1.16 -10.72
N GLN A 81 -9.54 2.28 -11.05
CA GLN A 81 -11.00 2.42 -11.06
C GLN A 81 -11.67 1.85 -9.79
N LEU A 82 -11.16 2.20 -8.60
CA LEU A 82 -11.57 1.58 -7.32
C LEU A 82 -13.09 1.61 -7.07
N ASN A 83 -13.80 2.62 -7.56
CA ASN A 83 -15.26 2.72 -7.43
C ASN A 83 -16.01 1.62 -8.19
N ALA A 84 -15.42 1.05 -9.25
CA ALA A 84 -15.99 -0.08 -9.98
C ALA A 84 -15.95 -1.39 -9.17
N LEU A 85 -15.19 -1.41 -8.06
CA LEU A 85 -15.14 -2.54 -7.14
C LEU A 85 -16.21 -2.47 -6.06
N LEU A 86 -17.08 -1.45 -6.04
CA LEU A 86 -18.08 -1.29 -4.99
C LEU A 86 -19.06 -2.47 -4.97
N CYS A 87 -19.29 -3.03 -3.78
CA CYS A 87 -20.27 -4.09 -3.61
C CYS A 87 -21.69 -3.63 -3.97
N GLY A 88 -22.36 -4.41 -4.82
CA GLY A 88 -23.79 -4.25 -5.09
C GLY A 88 -24.66 -4.66 -3.90
N ALA A 89 -25.97 -4.36 -3.99
CA ALA A 89 -26.95 -4.55 -2.91
C ALA A 89 -27.04 -5.98 -2.33
N ASN A 90 -26.57 -6.99 -3.07
CA ASN A 90 -26.64 -8.40 -2.68
C ASN A 90 -25.32 -8.97 -2.14
N GLY A 91 -24.31 -8.13 -1.84
CA GLY A 91 -23.07 -8.56 -1.19
C GLY A 91 -22.36 -9.68 -1.94
N GLN A 92 -21.79 -9.38 -3.11
CA GLN A 92 -21.10 -10.37 -3.92
C GLN A 92 -19.73 -10.75 -3.31
N SER A 93 -19.26 -11.97 -3.58
CA SER A 93 -17.83 -12.26 -3.50
C SER A 93 -17.11 -11.44 -4.58
N ASP A 94 -15.92 -10.92 -4.27
CA ASP A 94 -15.05 -10.14 -5.17
C ASP A 94 -15.35 -8.63 -5.33
N CYS A 95 -15.87 -7.98 -4.29
CA CYS A 95 -16.08 -6.54 -4.25
C CYS A 95 -15.55 -5.91 -2.94
N LEU A 96 -15.60 -4.58 -2.86
CA LEU A 96 -15.19 -3.77 -1.71
C LEU A 96 -16.38 -2.97 -1.19
N THR A 97 -16.48 -2.86 0.14
CA THR A 97 -17.38 -1.89 0.77
C THR A 97 -16.91 -0.45 0.52
N GLU A 98 -17.80 0.52 0.71
CA GLU A 98 -17.44 1.94 0.59
C GLU A 98 -16.28 2.33 1.51
N GLY A 99 -16.29 1.87 2.76
CA GLY A 99 -15.19 2.09 3.70
C GLY A 99 -13.88 1.45 3.24
N GLN A 100 -13.92 0.25 2.67
CA GLN A 100 -12.73 -0.39 2.10
C GLN A 100 -12.19 0.35 0.86
N ILE A 101 -13.07 0.94 0.04
CA ILE A 101 -12.63 1.80 -1.07
C ILE A 101 -11.92 3.05 -0.54
N GLN A 102 -12.41 3.66 0.54
CA GLN A 102 -11.74 4.79 1.17
C GLN A 102 -10.36 4.41 1.70
N THR A 103 -10.23 3.25 2.36
CA THR A 103 -8.93 2.75 2.81
C THR A 103 -8.01 2.41 1.64
N ALA A 104 -8.52 1.83 0.56
CA ALA A 104 -7.74 1.58 -0.65
C ALA A 104 -7.21 2.89 -1.28
N ARG A 105 -7.99 3.97 -1.26
CA ARG A 105 -7.52 5.29 -1.71
C ARG A 105 -6.38 5.80 -0.84
N ALA A 106 -6.49 5.69 0.48
CA ALA A 106 -5.41 6.09 1.40
C ALA A 106 -4.10 5.32 1.15
N VAL A 107 -4.17 4.09 0.61
CA VAL A 107 -2.98 3.32 0.22
C VAL A 107 -2.36 3.85 -1.07
N TYR A 108 -3.16 4.09 -2.11
CA TYR A 108 -2.67 4.39 -3.46
C TYR A 108 -2.54 5.89 -3.79
N GLU A 109 -3.11 6.79 -2.98
CA GLU A 109 -3.04 8.24 -3.18
C GLU A 109 -1.94 8.89 -2.30
N PRO A 110 -1.26 9.95 -2.79
CA PRO A 110 -0.28 10.67 -1.99
C PRO A 110 -0.93 11.40 -0.82
N VAL A 111 -0.19 11.55 0.29
CA VAL A 111 -0.60 12.44 1.38
C VAL A 111 -0.29 13.87 0.99
N ARG A 112 -1.28 14.76 1.16
CA ARG A 112 -1.17 16.20 0.87
C ARG A 112 -1.32 17.04 2.13
N ASN A 113 -0.64 18.18 2.20
CA ASN A 113 -0.84 19.18 3.24
C ASN A 113 -2.05 20.10 2.92
N ALA A 114 -2.33 21.06 3.80
CA ALA A 114 -3.43 22.01 3.63
C ALA A 114 -3.27 22.94 2.40
N ALA A 115 -2.06 23.11 1.87
CA ALA A 115 -1.79 23.84 0.63
C ALA A 115 -1.93 22.96 -0.63
N GLY A 116 -2.22 21.67 -0.48
CA GLY A 116 -2.36 20.72 -1.58
C GLY A 116 -1.05 20.09 -2.06
N GLU A 117 0.07 20.41 -1.42
CA GLU A 117 1.40 19.88 -1.77
C GLU A 117 1.56 18.44 -1.28
N VAL A 118 2.22 17.60 -2.07
CA VAL A 118 2.51 16.21 -1.68
C VAL A 118 3.60 16.21 -0.62
N VAL A 119 3.29 15.64 0.55
CA VAL A 119 4.23 15.48 1.68
C VAL A 119 4.69 14.04 1.86
N SER A 120 4.00 13.09 1.22
CA SER A 120 4.38 11.68 1.24
C SER A 120 3.88 10.98 -0.03
N PRO A 121 4.74 10.26 -0.76
CA PRO A 121 4.32 9.48 -1.93
C PRO A 121 3.49 8.26 -1.49
N PRO A 122 2.62 7.75 -2.38
CA PRO A 122 1.86 6.53 -2.11
C PRO A 122 2.70 5.27 -2.28
N VAL A 123 2.12 4.13 -1.91
CA VAL A 123 2.59 2.82 -2.39
C VAL A 123 2.02 2.58 -3.79
N PRO A 124 2.86 2.19 -4.77
CA PRO A 124 2.36 1.94 -6.11
C PRO A 124 1.58 0.61 -6.18
N PRO A 125 0.65 0.47 -7.14
CA PRO A 125 -0.11 -0.77 -7.30
C PRO A 125 0.78 -1.96 -7.70
N GLY A 126 0.30 -3.18 -7.41
CA GLY A 126 1.07 -4.41 -7.65
C GLY A 126 2.06 -4.77 -6.53
N VAL A 127 2.30 -3.88 -5.56
CA VAL A 127 2.99 -4.25 -4.31
C VAL A 127 2.06 -5.16 -3.50
N LYS A 128 2.37 -6.45 -3.48
CA LYS A 128 1.54 -7.43 -2.77
C LYS A 128 1.69 -7.25 -1.26
N PRO A 129 0.59 -7.31 -0.49
CA PRO A 129 0.70 -7.38 0.96
C PRO A 129 1.53 -8.63 1.32
N ALA A 130 2.50 -8.48 2.21
CA ALA A 130 3.29 -9.61 2.71
C ALA A 130 2.38 -10.57 3.48
N VAL A 131 1.79 -11.54 2.78
CA VAL A 131 0.90 -12.57 3.35
C VAL A 131 1.70 -13.69 4.06
N THR A 132 3.03 -13.68 3.93
CA THR A 132 3.93 -14.65 4.56
C THR A 132 4.46 -14.14 5.89
N GLY A 133 3.74 -14.38 6.99
CA GLY A 133 4.24 -14.61 8.38
C GLY A 133 5.29 -13.69 9.03
N ARG A 134 5.84 -12.69 8.33
CA ARG A 134 6.79 -11.69 8.78
C ARG A 134 6.18 -10.36 8.39
N SER A 135 5.90 -9.57 9.40
CA SER A 135 5.40 -8.21 9.30
C SER A 135 6.22 -7.40 8.28
N GLY A 136 5.65 -7.21 7.09
CA GLY A 136 5.93 -6.02 6.29
C GLY A 136 5.27 -4.80 6.93
N CYS A 137 5.55 -3.61 6.41
CA CYS A 137 5.19 -2.29 6.98
C CYS A 137 3.70 -2.02 7.28
N CYS A 138 2.80 -2.97 7.06
CA CYS A 138 1.37 -2.92 7.42
C CYS A 138 0.91 -4.07 8.33
N GLY A 139 1.82 -4.92 8.83
CA GLY A 139 1.49 -6.06 9.68
C GLY A 139 1.45 -5.69 11.17
N MET A 140 0.50 -4.87 11.60
CA MET A 140 0.16 -4.78 13.02
C MET A 140 -0.67 -6.01 13.40
N ARG A 141 -0.12 -6.85 14.29
CA ARG A 141 -0.89 -7.90 14.97
C ARG A 141 -2.05 -7.21 15.69
N PRO A 142 -3.31 -7.67 15.55
CA PRO A 142 -4.34 -7.25 16.47
C PRO A 142 -3.88 -7.59 17.89
N SER A 143 -3.84 -6.58 18.76
CA SER A 143 -3.60 -6.81 20.19
C SER A 143 -4.73 -7.72 20.69
N ALA A 144 -4.39 -8.97 20.98
CA ALA A 144 -5.30 -9.87 21.67
C ALA A 144 -5.48 -9.33 23.09
N ALA A 145 -6.49 -8.48 23.29
CA ALA A 145 -7.00 -8.18 24.61
C ALA A 145 -7.59 -9.49 25.17
N GLY A 146 -6.81 -10.16 26.02
CA GLY A 146 -7.31 -11.29 26.80
C GLY A 146 -8.39 -10.81 27.78
N PRO A 147 -9.36 -11.68 28.14
CA PRO A 147 -10.41 -11.31 29.07
C PRO A 147 -9.83 -11.10 30.47
N SER A 148 -10.00 -9.90 31.03
CA SER A 148 -9.76 -9.65 32.45
C SER A 148 -10.91 -10.25 33.26
N THR A 149 -10.70 -11.44 33.79
CA THR A 149 -11.48 -11.94 34.93
C THR A 149 -11.01 -11.22 36.19
N GLY A 150 -11.92 -10.47 36.80
CA GLY A 150 -11.80 -9.87 38.13
C GLY A 150 -13.19 -9.65 38.69
#